data_AF-A0A7V7VVL1-F1
#
_entry.id   AF-A0A7V7VVL1-F1
#
_cell.length_a   1.000
_cell.length_b   1.000
_cell.length_c   1.000
_cell.angle_alpha   90.00
_cell.angle_beta   90.00
_cell.angle_gamma   90.00
#
_symmetry.space_group_name_H-M   'P 1'
#
loop_
_entity.id
_entity.type
_entity.pdbx_description
1 polymer ?
#
loop_
_entity_poly.entity_id
_entity_poly.type
_entity_poly.pdbx_seq_one_letter_code
_entity_poly.pdbx_strand_id
1 'polypeptide(L)'
;MLHHTENWPYVVTLSKGASTLEETREFFDVWNRWLDEGKPFITIRRFLDEDALAHPEGSAREVKQWLQQNAQRIREQVLGMVNIVPESVYEQASRMDAEKLFRVPAGTFSNVDAALHWLEDRVIRPNQLDFDRAAIRDKLAAT
;
A
#
# COMPACT_ATOMS: atom_id res chain seq x y z
N MET A 1 -3.86 -4.42 11.65
CA MET A 1 -2.83 -3.68 10.87
C MET A 1 -2.45 -2.39 11.58
N LEU A 2 -1.25 -1.85 11.37
CA LEU A 2 -0.82 -0.56 11.91
C LEU A 2 -0.64 0.45 10.77
N HIS A 3 -1.15 1.67 10.94
CA HIS A 3 -1.05 2.74 9.93
C HIS A 3 -0.34 3.96 10.51
N HIS A 4 0.65 4.48 9.78
CA HIS A 4 1.32 5.74 10.05
C HIS A 4 0.93 6.75 8.97
N THR A 5 0.38 7.87 9.39
CA THR A 5 -0.12 8.96 8.53
C THR A 5 0.46 10.32 8.93
N GLU A 6 1.36 10.36 9.92
CA GLU A 6 1.98 11.57 10.46
C GLU A 6 2.85 12.29 9.42
N ASN A 7 3.30 11.56 8.39
CA ASN A 7 4.12 12.06 7.29
C ASN A 7 3.30 12.21 5.99
N TRP A 8 2.06 12.70 6.05
CA TRP A 8 1.27 12.95 4.83
C TRP A 8 2.09 13.71 3.77
N PRO A 9 2.12 13.29 2.49
CA PRO A 9 1.22 12.34 1.81
C PRO A 9 1.60 10.85 1.90
N TYR A 10 2.57 10.46 2.74
CA TYR A 10 3.05 9.08 2.83
C TYR A 10 2.30 8.29 3.89
N VAL A 11 1.41 7.39 3.43
CA VAL A 11 0.67 6.47 4.29
C VAL A 11 1.42 5.14 4.36
N VAL A 12 2.02 4.85 5.51
CA VAL A 12 2.74 3.58 5.74
C VAL A 12 1.81 2.61 6.47
N THR A 13 1.65 1.40 5.95
CA THR A 13 0.87 0.34 6.60
C THR A 13 1.74 -0.88 6.87
N LEU A 14 1.72 -1.37 8.10
CA LEU A 14 2.36 -2.62 8.50
C LEU A 14 1.30 -3.70 8.75
N SER A 15 1.50 -4.85 8.13
CA SER A 15 0.61 -6.01 8.23
C SER A 15 1.41 -7.22 8.69
N LYS A 16 0.87 -7.96 9.68
CA LYS A 16 1.46 -9.15 10.28
C LYS A 16 0.35 -10.13 10.62
N GLY A 17 0.55 -11.41 10.34
CA GLY A 17 -0.44 -12.45 10.53
C GLY A 17 -1.62 -12.36 9.56
N ALA A 18 -2.39 -13.44 9.46
CA ALA A 18 -3.55 -13.50 8.61
C ALA A 18 -4.61 -12.48 9.06
N SER A 19 -5.08 -11.66 8.12
CA SER A 19 -6.18 -10.74 8.40
C SER A 19 -7.50 -11.48 8.45
N THR A 20 -8.33 -11.11 9.41
CA THR A 20 -9.74 -11.52 9.46
C THR A 20 -10.58 -10.73 8.46
N LEU A 21 -11.81 -11.20 8.21
CA LEU A 21 -12.76 -10.47 7.38
C LEU A 21 -13.14 -9.11 8.00
N GLU A 22 -13.21 -9.04 9.33
CA GLU A 22 -13.46 -7.81 10.07
C GLU A 22 -12.33 -6.79 9.86
N GLU A 23 -11.08 -7.19 10.08
CA GLU A 23 -9.91 -6.33 9.82
C GLU A 23 -9.82 -5.88 8.36
N THR A 24 -10.28 -6.71 7.41
CA THR A 24 -10.36 -6.32 6.00
C THR A 24 -11.36 -5.20 5.78
N ARG A 25 -12.51 -5.24 6.46
CA ARG A 25 -13.52 -4.16 6.40
C ARG A 25 -13.05 -2.90 7.09
N GLU A 26 -12.43 -3.03 8.27
CA GLU A 26 -11.81 -1.90 8.97
C GLU A 26 -10.75 -1.23 8.10
N PHE A 27 -9.96 -2.01 7.37
CA PHE A 27 -8.98 -1.47 6.43
C PHE A 27 -9.63 -0.69 5.29
N PHE A 28 -10.78 -1.12 4.78
CA PHE A 28 -11.54 -0.34 3.80
C PHE A 28 -12.11 0.96 4.37
N ASP A 29 -12.58 0.95 5.62
CA ASP A 29 -13.06 2.16 6.29
C ASP A 29 -11.92 3.16 6.54
N VAL A 30 -10.73 2.66 6.90
CA VAL A 30 -9.50 3.47 6.99
C VAL A 30 -9.16 4.09 5.63
N TRP A 31 -9.14 3.30 4.56
CA TRP A 31 -8.88 3.80 3.20
C TRP A 31 -9.91 4.82 2.72
N ASN A 32 -11.19 4.58 3.01
CA ASN A 32 -12.26 5.51 2.67
C ASN A 32 -12.00 6.86 3.34
N ARG A 33 -11.58 6.88 4.61
CA ARG A 33 -11.19 8.12 5.30
C ARG A 33 -10.05 8.85 4.61
N TRP A 34 -9.00 8.14 4.16
CA TRP A 34 -7.91 8.79 3.40
C TRP A 34 -8.39 9.38 2.08
N LEU A 35 -9.26 8.66 1.35
CA LEU A 35 -9.85 9.15 0.11
C LEU A 35 -10.88 10.29 0.36
N ASP A 36 -11.48 10.36 1.54
CA ASP A 36 -12.44 11.39 1.94
C ASP A 36 -11.72 12.72 2.25
N GLU A 37 -10.42 12.69 2.58
CA GLU A 37 -9.62 13.91 2.71
C GLU A 37 -9.53 14.71 1.41
N GLY A 38 -9.76 14.05 0.26
CA GLY A 38 -9.73 14.68 -1.06
C GLY A 38 -8.34 15.20 -1.47
N LYS A 39 -7.29 14.77 -0.76
CA LYS A 39 -5.90 15.15 -1.01
C LYS A 39 -5.13 13.97 -1.62
N PRO A 40 -4.17 14.24 -2.52
CA PRO A 40 -3.33 13.17 -3.05
C PRO A 40 -2.48 12.50 -1.97
N PHE A 41 -2.28 11.19 -2.08
CA PHE A 41 -1.45 10.40 -1.16
C PHE A 41 -0.74 9.23 -1.85
N ILE A 42 0.24 8.67 -1.14
CA ILE A 42 1.03 7.51 -1.54
C ILE A 42 0.83 6.43 -0.49
N THR A 43 0.64 5.18 -0.92
CA THR A 43 0.57 4.04 0.00
C THR A 43 1.83 3.20 -0.05
N ILE A 44 2.36 2.90 1.14
CA ILE A 44 3.55 2.08 1.32
C ILE A 44 3.20 0.98 2.31
N ARG A 45 2.97 -0.22 1.79
CA ARG A 45 2.49 -1.36 2.58
C ARG A 45 3.63 -2.34 2.78
N ARG A 46 3.92 -2.72 4.02
CA ARG A 46 4.88 -3.77 4.36
C ARG A 46 4.18 -4.93 5.01
N PHE A 47 4.34 -6.10 4.41
CA PHE A 47 3.92 -7.38 4.95
C PHE A 47 5.10 -7.99 5.69
N LEU A 48 4.93 -8.22 6.99
CA LEU A 48 5.98 -8.67 7.89
C LEU A 48 6.16 -10.20 7.88
N ASP A 49 5.14 -10.93 7.44
CA ASP A 49 5.14 -12.39 7.25
C ASP A 49 4.28 -12.78 6.05
N GLU A 50 4.32 -14.07 5.70
CA GLU A 50 3.56 -14.63 4.59
C GLU A 50 2.05 -14.67 4.89
N ASP A 51 1.70 -14.89 6.17
CA ASP A 51 0.30 -14.95 6.61
C ASP A 51 -0.43 -13.63 6.36
N ALA A 52 0.27 -12.49 6.46
CA ALA A 52 -0.28 -11.17 6.16
C ALA A 52 -0.74 -10.98 4.69
N LEU A 53 -0.32 -11.86 3.79
CA LEU A 53 -0.76 -11.88 2.38
C LEU A 53 -1.97 -12.78 2.16
N ALA A 54 -2.35 -13.58 3.15
CA ALA A 54 -3.52 -14.44 3.07
C ALA A 54 -4.79 -13.58 3.00
N HIS A 55 -5.64 -13.90 2.03
CA HIS A 55 -6.94 -13.27 1.91
C HIS A 55 -7.94 -14.11 2.72
N PRO A 56 -8.67 -13.51 3.69
CA PRO A 56 -9.68 -14.25 4.43
C PRO A 56 -10.75 -14.82 3.49
N GLU A 57 -11.25 -16.01 3.81
CA GLU A 57 -12.25 -16.68 2.99
C GLU A 57 -13.50 -15.79 2.82
N GLY A 58 -14.01 -15.68 1.60
CA GLY A 58 -15.15 -14.80 1.27
C GLY A 58 -14.80 -13.33 1.04
N SER A 59 -13.58 -12.87 1.35
CA SER A 59 -13.21 -11.44 1.19
C SER A 59 -13.11 -10.98 -0.27
N ALA A 60 -12.89 -11.90 -1.23
CA ALA A 60 -12.70 -11.56 -2.64
C ALA A 60 -13.86 -10.74 -3.24
N ARG A 61 -15.11 -11.03 -2.85
CA ARG A 61 -16.28 -10.28 -3.32
C ARG A 61 -16.29 -8.86 -2.75
N GLU A 62 -15.99 -8.71 -1.46
CA GLU A 62 -15.96 -7.42 -0.77
C GLU A 62 -14.82 -6.53 -1.32
N VAL A 63 -13.61 -7.09 -1.46
CA VAL A 63 -12.46 -6.42 -2.08
C VAL A 63 -12.80 -5.91 -3.48
N LYS A 64 -13.40 -6.77 -4.31
CA LYS A 64 -13.77 -6.39 -5.67
C LYS A 64 -14.81 -5.28 -5.69
N GLN A 65 -15.84 -5.37 -4.85
CA GLN A 65 -16.89 -4.35 -4.77
C GLN A 65 -16.34 -3.01 -4.31
N TRP A 66 -15.51 -3.00 -3.26
CA TRP A 66 -14.87 -1.80 -2.74
C TRP A 66 -13.97 -1.13 -3.79
N LEU A 67 -13.16 -1.94 -4.50
CA LEU A 67 -12.30 -1.44 -5.57
C LEU A 67 -13.10 -0.81 -6.70
N GLN A 68 -14.23 -1.42 -7.10
CA GLN A 68 -15.10 -0.87 -8.13
C GLN A 68 -15.73 0.47 -7.72
N GLN A 69 -16.17 0.59 -6.47
CA GLN A 69 -16.78 1.81 -5.94
C GLN A 69 -15.78 2.96 -5.81
N ASN A 70 -14.52 2.65 -5.49
CA ASN A 70 -13.47 3.66 -5.26
C ASN A 70 -12.51 3.85 -6.43
N ALA A 71 -12.67 3.11 -7.54
CA ALA A 71 -11.72 3.08 -8.65
C ALA A 71 -11.37 4.47 -9.21
N GLN A 72 -12.35 5.37 -9.32
CA GLN A 72 -12.11 6.73 -9.81
C GLN A 72 -11.27 7.53 -8.80
N ARG A 73 -11.68 7.53 -7.53
CA ARG A 73 -11.00 8.25 -6.44
C ARG A 73 -9.56 7.77 -6.28
N ILE A 74 -9.33 6.46 -6.39
CA ILE A 74 -7.99 5.87 -6.37
C ILE A 74 -7.12 6.45 -7.49
N ARG A 75 -7.62 6.50 -8.73
CA ARG A 75 -6.85 7.03 -9.87
C ARG A 75 -6.58 8.53 -9.77
N GLU A 76 -7.49 9.28 -9.16
CA GLU A 76 -7.36 10.73 -9.03
C GLU A 76 -6.47 11.14 -7.85
N GLN A 77 -6.49 10.35 -6.75
CA GLN A 77 -5.87 10.75 -5.49
C GLN A 77 -4.64 9.91 -5.12
N VAL A 78 -4.49 8.67 -5.59
CA VAL A 78 -3.32 7.86 -5.25
C VAL A 78 -2.20 8.12 -6.25
N LEU A 79 -1.13 8.76 -5.78
CA LEU A 79 0.05 9.08 -6.60
C LEU A 79 0.94 7.86 -6.84
N GLY A 80 0.93 6.89 -5.93
CA GLY A 80 1.64 5.64 -6.09
C GLY A 80 1.35 4.60 -5.01
N MET A 81 1.59 3.34 -5.34
CA MET A 81 1.40 2.20 -4.44
C MET A 81 2.63 1.31 -4.39
N VAL A 82 3.15 1.09 -3.19
CA VAL A 82 4.30 0.22 -2.94
C VAL A 82 3.87 -0.91 -2.02
N ASN A 83 4.14 -2.14 -2.41
CA ASN A 83 4.02 -3.31 -1.56
C ASN A 83 5.41 -3.91 -1.30
N ILE A 84 5.76 -4.09 -0.04
CA ILE A 84 7.01 -4.72 0.41
C ILE A 84 6.62 -6.04 1.06
N VAL A 85 7.05 -7.15 0.48
CA VAL A 85 6.65 -8.51 0.88
C VAL A 85 7.87 -9.31 1.36
N PRO A 86 7.68 -10.39 2.13
CA PRO A 86 8.77 -11.32 2.43
C PRO A 86 9.41 -11.87 1.16
N GLU A 87 10.73 -12.10 1.19
CA GLU A 87 11.49 -12.56 0.02
C GLU A 87 10.99 -13.91 -0.51
N SER A 88 10.57 -14.81 0.39
CA SER A 88 10.05 -16.15 0.06
C SER A 88 8.84 -16.13 -0.88
N VAL A 89 8.04 -15.07 -0.86
CA VAL A 89 6.79 -14.93 -1.64
C VAL A 89 6.88 -13.86 -2.73
N TYR A 90 8.02 -13.19 -2.85
CA TYR A 90 8.22 -12.08 -3.80
C TYR A 90 7.98 -12.49 -5.25
N GLU A 91 8.54 -13.62 -5.68
CA GLU A 91 8.36 -14.17 -7.04
C GLU A 91 6.89 -14.38 -7.40
N GLN A 92 6.06 -14.78 -6.45
CA GLN A 92 4.62 -14.96 -6.66
C GLN A 92 3.90 -13.61 -6.65
N ALA A 93 4.20 -12.76 -5.66
CA ALA A 93 3.52 -11.47 -5.47
C ALA A 93 3.83 -10.47 -6.59
N SER A 94 5.03 -10.50 -7.17
CA SER A 94 5.46 -9.61 -8.26
C SER A 94 4.80 -9.91 -9.60
N ARG A 95 4.24 -11.12 -9.79
CA ARG A 95 3.49 -11.49 -11.00
C ARG A 95 2.16 -10.74 -11.13
N MET A 96 1.63 -10.23 -10.02
CA MET A 96 0.43 -9.41 -10.05
C MET A 96 0.78 -8.01 -10.56
N ASP A 97 0.22 -7.65 -11.70
CA ASP A 97 0.36 -6.31 -12.27
C ASP A 97 -0.53 -5.31 -11.52
N ALA A 98 -0.02 -4.83 -10.37
CA ALA A 98 -0.71 -3.85 -9.53
C ALA A 98 -0.95 -2.53 -10.28
N GLU A 99 -0.01 -2.11 -11.13
CA GLU A 99 -0.13 -0.87 -11.90
C GLU A 99 -1.31 -0.96 -12.87
N LYS A 100 -1.48 -2.09 -13.57
CA LYS A 100 -2.65 -2.32 -14.43
C LYS A 100 -3.96 -2.43 -13.64
N LEU A 101 -3.94 -3.03 -12.46
CA LEU A 101 -5.11 -3.19 -11.61
C LEU A 101 -5.64 -1.84 -11.10
N PHE A 102 -4.75 -1.01 -10.55
CA PHE A 102 -5.13 0.25 -9.92
C PHE A 102 -5.05 1.45 -10.88
N ARG A 103 -4.34 1.32 -12.00
CA ARG A 103 -4.04 2.38 -12.97
C ARG A 103 -3.30 3.58 -12.35
N VAL A 104 -2.43 3.30 -11.40
CA VAL A 104 -1.52 4.25 -10.76
C VAL A 104 -0.13 3.61 -10.73
N PRO A 105 0.97 4.40 -10.67
CA PRO A 105 2.31 3.84 -10.52
C PRO A 105 2.36 2.87 -9.34
N ALA A 106 2.68 1.60 -9.60
CA ALA A 106 2.69 0.60 -8.54
C ALA A 106 3.84 -0.40 -8.68
N GLY A 107 4.38 -0.82 -7.53
CA GLY A 107 5.47 -1.78 -7.48
C GLY A 107 5.39 -2.70 -6.27
N THR A 108 5.82 -3.94 -6.47
CA THR A 108 6.02 -4.94 -5.41
C THR A 108 7.51 -5.20 -5.27
N PHE A 109 8.02 -5.29 -4.04
CA PHE A 109 9.45 -5.43 -3.74
C PHE A 109 9.67 -6.38 -2.56
N SER A 110 10.80 -7.07 -2.52
CA SER A 110 11.26 -7.82 -1.33
C SER A 110 12.15 -7.00 -0.39
N ASN A 111 12.58 -5.80 -0.83
CA ASN A 111 13.59 -4.99 -0.15
C ASN A 111 13.08 -3.55 0.03
N VAL A 112 13.19 -3.05 1.27
CA VAL A 112 12.76 -1.68 1.64
C VAL A 112 13.53 -0.62 0.86
N ASP A 113 14.86 -0.73 0.75
CA ASP A 113 15.68 0.28 0.08
C ASP A 113 15.41 0.33 -1.44
N ALA A 114 15.17 -0.83 -2.06
CA ALA A 114 14.75 -0.91 -3.46
C ALA A 114 13.37 -0.26 -3.68
N ALA A 115 12.42 -0.54 -2.78
CA ALA A 115 11.08 0.03 -2.82
C ALA A 115 11.10 1.57 -2.67
N LEU A 116 11.87 2.09 -1.71
CA LEU A 116 12.00 3.53 -1.50
C LEU A 116 12.75 4.21 -2.65
N HIS A 117 13.76 3.57 -3.23
CA HIS A 117 14.44 4.10 -4.42
C HIS A 117 13.50 4.18 -5.63
N TRP A 118 12.72 3.13 -5.88
CA TRP A 118 11.71 3.14 -6.94
C TRP A 118 10.67 4.24 -6.70
N LEU A 119 10.18 4.38 -5.46
CA LEU A 119 9.17 5.38 -5.11
C LEU A 119 9.71 6.80 -5.34
N GLU A 120 10.97 7.03 -4.97
CA GLU A 120 11.64 8.31 -5.17
C GLU A 120 11.69 8.70 -6.66
N ASP A 121 12.13 7.76 -7.50
CA ASP A 121 12.34 7.99 -8.93
C ASP A 121 11.02 8.06 -9.72
N ARG A 122 10.05 7.19 -9.41
CA ARG A 122 8.83 7.00 -10.21
C ARG A 122 7.66 7.85 -9.76
N VAL A 123 7.64 8.28 -8.50
CA VAL A 123 6.49 8.96 -7.91
C VAL A 123 6.90 10.31 -7.32
N ILE A 124 7.88 10.34 -6.43
CA ILE A 124 8.19 11.56 -5.66
C ILE A 124 8.81 12.63 -6.54
N ARG A 125 9.90 12.34 -7.26
CA ARG A 125 10.57 13.33 -8.12
C ARG A 125 9.66 13.86 -9.24
N PRO A 126 8.89 13.03 -9.97
CA PRO A 126 7.95 13.52 -10.98
C PRO A 126 6.85 14.42 -10.41
N ASN A 127 6.42 14.17 -9.16
CA ASN A 127 5.39 14.97 -8.47
C ASN A 127 5.98 16.09 -7.59
N GLN A 128 7.31 16.28 -7.59
CA GLN A 128 8.02 17.32 -6.83
C GLN A 128 7.67 17.33 -5.32
N LEU A 129 7.55 16.14 -4.72
CA LEU A 129 7.19 15.99 -3.30
C LEU A 129 8.42 16.03 -2.40
N ASP A 130 8.27 16.62 -1.20
CA ASP A 130 9.26 16.53 -0.14
C ASP A 130 9.29 15.12 0.45
N PHE A 131 10.45 14.46 0.42
CA PHE A 131 10.58 13.08 0.87
C PHE A 131 11.66 12.90 1.93
N ASP A 132 11.24 12.82 3.19
CA ASP A 132 12.10 12.34 4.27
C ASP A 132 12.21 10.81 4.22
N ARG A 133 13.12 10.32 3.38
CA ARG A 133 13.37 8.90 3.19
C ARG A 133 13.73 8.17 4.50
N ALA A 134 14.43 8.83 5.40
CA ALA A 134 14.84 8.24 6.68
C ALA A 134 13.63 8.04 7.59
N ALA A 135 12.76 9.05 7.73
CA ALA A 135 11.53 8.92 8.51
C ALA A 135 10.62 7.79 8.01
N ILE A 136 10.45 7.65 6.69
CA ILE A 136 9.64 6.57 6.12
C ILE A 136 10.29 5.20 6.34
N ARG A 137 11.62 5.10 6.20
CA ARG A 137 12.37 3.88 6.49
C ARG A 137 12.21 3.45 7.95
N ASP A 138 12.26 4.39 8.88
CA ASP A 138 12.11 4.09 10.32
C ASP A 138 10.72 3.55 10.65
N LYS A 139 9.66 4.14 10.07
CA LYS A 139 8.29 3.61 10.19
C LYS A 139 8.16 2.21 9.60
N LEU A 140 8.85 1.95 8.48
CA LEU A 140 8.87 0.62 7.89
C LEU A 140 9.59 -0.40 8.76
N ALA A 141 10.62 0.00 9.51
CA ALA A 141 11.43 -0.87 10.36
C ALA A 141 10.79 -1.24 11.69
N ALA A 142 9.74 -0.52 12.12
CA ALA A 142 9.00 -0.84 13.33
C ALA A 142 8.35 -2.24 13.21
N THR A 143 8.53 -3.09 14.22
CA THR A 143 7.98 -4.46 14.32
C THR A 143 7.25 -4.66 15.62
#